data_AF-A0A329X6Z4-F1
#
_entry.id   AF-A0A329X6Z4-F1
#
_cell.length_a   1.000
_cell.length_b   1.000
_cell.length_c   1.000
_cell.angle_alpha   90.00
_cell.angle_beta   90.00
_cell.angle_gamma   90.00
#
_symmetry.space_group_name_H-M   'P 1'
#
loop_
_entity.id
_entity.type
_entity.pdbx_description
1 polymer ?
#
loop_
_entity_poly.entity_id
_entity_poly.type
_entity_poly.pdbx_seq_one_letter_code
_entity_poly.pdbx_strand_id
1 'polypeptide(L)'
;MTLQEIGKMSLKNSGGFVARIQFSYMDGDGEKHLSQQGNDITLGLTDTVDPGDLGVPDGSIVFMHVFVVWGNDNEARKAFLYKKGSQVLASYNISGTTLSNDLGLIDIS
;
A
#
# COMPACT_ATOMS: atom_id res chain seq x y z
N MET A 1 -10.20 -18.84 -6.26
CA MET A 1 -8.80 -18.44 -6.02
C MET A 1 -8.78 -17.74 -4.68
N THR A 2 -8.06 -18.27 -3.69
CA THR A 2 -7.94 -17.65 -2.36
C THR A 2 -6.93 -16.52 -2.39
N LEU A 3 -7.32 -15.35 -1.90
CA LEU A 3 -6.41 -14.22 -1.73
C LEU A 3 -5.38 -14.54 -0.64
N GLN A 4 -4.16 -14.02 -0.81
CA GLN A 4 -3.12 -14.15 0.20
C GLN A 4 -3.42 -13.22 1.38
N GLU A 5 -3.35 -13.73 2.60
CA GLU A 5 -3.57 -12.96 3.83
C GLU A 5 -2.32 -12.14 4.20
N ILE A 6 -2.51 -10.86 4.55
CA ILE A 6 -1.44 -9.97 5.03
C ILE A 6 -1.90 -9.21 6.26
N GLY A 7 -0.98 -8.87 7.16
CA GLY A 7 -1.24 -7.99 8.29
C GLY A 7 -0.74 -6.57 8.08
N LYS A 8 0.41 -6.42 7.41
CA LYS A 8 1.03 -5.11 7.18
C LYS A 8 1.53 -4.99 5.75
N MET A 9 1.72 -3.75 5.30
CA MET A 9 2.41 -3.47 4.05
C MET A 9 3.56 -2.49 4.27
N SER A 10 4.66 -2.73 3.56
CA SER A 10 5.85 -1.89 3.57
C SER A 10 6.05 -1.27 2.20
N LEU A 11 6.41 0.01 2.15
CA LEU A 11 6.79 0.70 0.93
C LEU A 11 8.17 1.32 1.08
N LYS A 12 9.10 0.88 0.22
CA LYS A 12 10.36 1.58 -0.02
C LYS A 12 10.19 2.60 -1.14
N ASN A 13 10.56 3.85 -0.88
CA ASN A 13 10.63 4.87 -1.91
C ASN A 13 12.05 4.98 -2.47
N SER A 14 12.24 4.57 -3.72
CA SER A 14 13.48 4.71 -4.48
C SER A 14 13.36 5.75 -5.61
N GLY A 15 12.27 6.53 -5.63
CA GLY A 15 12.01 7.59 -6.62
C GLY A 15 12.37 8.98 -6.12
N GLY A 16 12.65 9.90 -7.04
CA GLY A 16 13.01 11.30 -6.75
C GLY A 16 11.84 12.18 -6.30
N PHE A 17 10.92 11.66 -5.48
CA PHE A 17 9.69 12.31 -5.04
C PHE A 17 9.32 11.90 -3.62
N VAL A 18 8.29 12.53 -3.05
CA VAL A 18 7.72 12.13 -1.75
C VAL A 18 6.50 11.24 -2.02
N ALA A 19 6.45 10.09 -1.35
CA ALA A 19 5.37 9.11 -1.46
C ALA A 19 4.66 8.95 -0.12
N ARG A 20 3.36 8.63 -0.13
CA ARG A 20 2.60 8.23 1.06
C ARG A 20 1.88 6.93 0.80
N ILE A 21 1.85 6.05 1.80
CA ILE A 21 1.05 4.83 1.73
C ILE A 21 -0.42 5.19 1.94
N GLN A 22 -1.27 4.64 1.08
CA GLN A 22 -2.72 4.61 1.21
C GLN A 22 -3.17 3.20 0.79
N PHE A 23 -4.40 2.83 1.10
CA PHE A 23 -4.98 1.57 0.69
C PHE A 23 -6.27 1.84 -0.04
N SER A 24 -6.43 1.25 -1.22
CA SER A 24 -7.75 1.07 -1.76
C SER A 24 -8.29 -0.28 -1.33
N TYR A 25 -9.48 -0.31 -0.74
CA TYR A 25 -10.03 -1.52 -0.16
C TYR A 25 -11.49 -1.71 -0.51
N MET A 26 -11.92 -2.96 -0.57
CA MET A 26 -13.33 -3.33 -0.65
C MET A 26 -13.82 -3.71 0.74
N ASP A 27 -14.93 -3.12 1.16
CA ASP A 27 -15.59 -3.46 2.41
C ASP A 27 -16.47 -4.71 2.28
N GLY A 28 -17.20 -5.04 3.35
CA GLY A 28 -18.08 -6.22 3.38
C GLY A 28 -19.32 -6.11 2.47
N ASP A 29 -19.67 -4.89 2.05
CA ASP A 29 -20.80 -4.60 1.15
C ASP A 29 -20.36 -4.57 -0.32
N GLY A 30 -19.05 -4.67 -0.58
CA GLY A 30 -18.45 -4.71 -1.91
C GLY A 30 -18.17 -3.32 -2.48
N GLU A 31 -18.22 -2.27 -1.67
CA GLU A 31 -17.89 -0.91 -2.08
C GLU A 31 -16.38 -0.66 -2.00
N LYS A 32 -15.83 0.01 -3.03
CA LYS A 32 -14.40 0.37 -3.10
C LYS A 32 -14.19 1.71 -2.40
N HIS A 33 -13.36 1.72 -1.36
CA HIS A 33 -12.97 2.88 -0.59
C HIS A 33 -11.46 3.18 -0.72
N LEU A 34 -11.08 4.36 -0.29
CA LEU A 34 -9.69 4.79 -0.10
C LEU A 34 -9.50 5.12 1.38
N SER A 35 -8.45 4.55 1.98
CA SER A 35 -8.09 4.78 3.38
C SER A 35 -7.58 6.20 3.60
N GLN A 36 -7.26 6.55 4.84
CA GLN A 36 -6.43 7.73 5.11
C GLN A 36 -5.02 7.56 4.52
N GLN A 37 -4.28 8.66 4.37
CA GLN A 37 -2.88 8.64 3.96
C GLN A 37 -1.99 8.43 5.19
N GLY A 38 -0.92 7.65 5.01
CA GLY A 38 0.16 7.53 5.97
C GLY A 38 1.14 8.70 5.90
N ASN A 39 2.33 8.49 6.47
CA ASN A 39 3.38 9.50 6.56
C ASN A 39 4.09 9.74 5.22
N ASP A 40 4.80 10.87 5.15
CA ASP A 40 5.72 11.17 4.04
C ASP A 40 6.93 10.22 4.04
N ILE A 41 7.16 9.56 2.91
CA ILE A 41 8.29 8.68 2.66
C ILE A 41 9.16 9.34 1.60
N THR A 42 10.33 9.84 1.99
CA THR A 42 11.29 10.49 1.09
C THR A 42 12.24 9.48 0.45
N LEU A 43 13.02 9.93 -0.54
CA LEU A 43 13.95 9.09 -1.30
C LEU A 43 14.88 8.28 -0.38
N GLY A 44 14.93 6.97 -0.60
CA GLY A 44 15.76 6.00 0.10
C GLY A 44 15.15 5.45 1.38
N LEU A 45 14.02 5.99 1.84
CA LEU A 45 13.35 5.55 3.06
C LEU A 45 12.30 4.48 2.79
N THR A 46 11.99 3.75 3.86
CA THR A 46 10.93 2.74 3.89
C THR A 46 10.03 3.04 5.08
N ASP A 47 8.72 2.92 4.87
CA ASP A 47 7.74 2.93 5.95
C ASP A 47 6.90 1.65 5.90
N THR A 48 6.44 1.21 7.07
CA THR A 48 5.61 0.01 7.22
C THR A 48 4.35 0.39 7.98
N VAL A 49 3.21 0.11 7.37
CA VAL A 49 1.91 0.53 7.89
C VAL A 49 0.99 -0.67 8.02
N ASP A 50 0.27 -0.71 9.12
CA ASP A 50 -0.88 -1.59 9.30
C ASP A 50 -2.10 -0.90 8.63
N PRO A 51 -2.80 -1.55 7.68
CA PRO A 51 -3.99 -0.97 7.06
C PRO A 51 -5.04 -0.50 8.06
N GLY A 52 -5.16 -1.15 9.22
CA GLY A 52 -6.07 -0.76 10.28
C GLY A 52 -5.77 0.62 10.88
N ASP A 53 -4.51 1.04 10.91
CA ASP A 53 -4.12 2.37 11.40
C ASP A 53 -4.58 3.49 10.46
N LEU A 54 -4.83 3.17 9.19
CA LEU A 54 -5.37 4.09 8.18
C LEU A 54 -6.90 3.95 8.00
N GLY A 55 -7.56 3.17 8.86
CA GLY A 55 -9.02 3.01 8.90
C GLY A 55 -9.56 1.85 8.06
N VAL A 56 -8.71 0.95 7.56
CA VAL A 56 -9.17 -0.23 6.81
C VAL A 56 -9.74 -1.28 7.77
N PRO A 57 -10.99 -1.75 7.55
CA PRO A 57 -11.60 -2.81 8.36
C PRO A 57 -10.89 -4.17 8.19
N ASP A 58 -10.87 -4.97 9.25
CA ASP A 58 -10.38 -6.35 9.19
C ASP A 58 -11.22 -7.20 8.23
N GLY A 59 -10.57 -8.08 7.46
CA GLY A 59 -11.21 -8.91 6.44
C GLY A 59 -11.48 -8.20 5.11
N SER A 60 -11.13 -6.92 4.96
CA SER A 60 -11.23 -6.20 3.69
C SER A 60 -10.20 -6.71 2.66
N ILE A 61 -10.60 -6.68 1.39
CA ILE A 61 -9.67 -6.89 0.29
C ILE A 61 -8.94 -5.59 0.02
N VAL A 62 -7.62 -5.59 0.10
CA VAL A 62 -6.80 -4.38 0.04
C VAL A 62 -5.84 -4.40 -1.15
N PHE A 63 -5.65 -3.21 -1.72
CA PHE A 63 -4.65 -2.87 -2.72
C PHE A 63 -3.83 -1.70 -2.17
N MET A 64 -2.51 -1.74 -2.33
CA MET A 64 -1.69 -0.61 -1.94
C MET A 64 -1.84 0.51 -2.97
N HIS A 65 -2.26 1.68 -2.52
CA HIS A 65 -2.29 2.92 -3.30
C HIS A 65 -1.17 3.82 -2.80
N VAL A 66 -0.30 4.28 -3.69
CA VAL A 66 0.79 5.18 -3.34
C VAL A 66 0.45 6.56 -3.85
N PHE A 67 0.20 7.47 -2.91
CA PHE A 67 -0.01 8.88 -3.22
C PHE A 67 1.35 9.54 -3.46
N VAL A 68 1.55 10.10 -4.65
CA VAL A 68 2.79 10.77 -5.03
C VAL A 68 2.57 12.28 -4.93
N VAL A 69 3.29 12.94 -4.02
CA VAL A 69 3.12 14.38 -3.79
C VAL A 69 3.45 15.14 -5.07
N TRP A 70 2.46 15.87 -5.58
CA TRP A 70 2.52 16.66 -6.82
C TRP A 70 2.78 15.84 -8.09
N GLY A 71 2.47 14.54 -8.06
CA GLY A 71 2.68 13.62 -9.18
C GLY A 71 1.46 12.80 -9.54
N ASN A 72 1.75 11.71 -10.25
CA ASN A 72 0.75 10.69 -10.56
C ASN A 72 0.83 9.56 -9.53
N ASP A 73 -0.29 9.34 -8.85
CA ASP A 73 -0.45 8.21 -7.93
C ASP A 73 -0.34 6.87 -8.66
N ASN A 74 -0.06 5.81 -7.89
CA ASN A 74 0.06 4.46 -8.44
C ASN A 74 -0.64 3.45 -7.54
N GLU A 75 -1.38 2.52 -8.14
CA GLU A 75 -2.09 1.45 -7.43
C GLU A 75 -1.45 0.10 -7.76
N ALA A 76 -1.18 -0.70 -6.72
CA ALA A 76 -0.66 -2.03 -6.87
C ALA A 76 -1.69 -2.94 -7.56
N ARG A 77 -1.22 -3.78 -8.49
CA ARG A 77 -2.10 -4.70 -9.24
C ARG A 77 -2.51 -5.95 -8.45
N LYS A 78 -1.81 -6.25 -7.35
CA LYS A 78 -2.05 -7.44 -6.53
C LYS A 78 -2.93 -7.09 -5.34
N ALA A 79 -4.04 -7.81 -5.21
CA ALA A 79 -4.94 -7.73 -4.07
C ALA A 79 -4.50 -8.68 -2.95
N PHE A 80 -4.74 -8.29 -1.71
CA PHE A 80 -4.54 -9.12 -0.53
C PHE A 80 -5.79 -9.12 0.35
N LEU A 81 -5.96 -10.17 1.14
CA LEU A 81 -6.94 -10.17 2.23
C LEU A 81 -6.26 -9.59 3.47
N TYR A 82 -6.73 -8.45 3.95
CA TYR A 82 -6.20 -7.87 5.18
C TYR A 82 -6.72 -8.65 6.39
N LYS A 83 -5.79 -9.05 7.25
CA LYS A 83 -6.05 -9.76 8.49
C LYS A 83 -5.27 -9.11 9.63
N LYS A 84 -5.98 -8.37 10.46
CA LYS A 84 -5.42 -7.63 11.59
C LYS A 84 -4.64 -8.56 12.51
N GLY A 85 -3.42 -8.16 12.84
CA GLY A 85 -2.51 -8.94 13.70
C GLY A 85 -1.80 -10.10 13.01
N SER A 86 -2.06 -10.37 11.72
CA SER A 86 -1.23 -11.28 10.93
C SER A 86 0.22 -10.80 10.90
N GLN A 87 1.16 -11.73 10.98
CA GLN A 87 2.60 -11.41 10.92
C GLN A 87 3.10 -11.27 9.48
N VAL A 88 2.26 -11.60 8.50
CA VAL A 88 2.63 -11.56 7.09
C VAL A 88 2.73 -10.10 6.61
N LEU A 89 3.89 -9.75 6.07
CA LEU A 89 4.22 -8.42 5.56
C LEU A 89 4.38 -8.48 4.04
N ALA A 90 3.57 -7.70 3.31
CA ALA A 90 3.80 -7.47 1.89
C ALA A 90 4.72 -6.26 1.70
N SER A 91 5.89 -6.48 1.10
CA SER A 91 6.89 -5.44 0.86
C SER A 91 6.86 -4.98 -0.59
N TYR A 92 6.88 -3.67 -0.79
CA TYR A 92 6.85 -3.02 -2.09
C TYR A 92 7.99 -2.01 -2.25
N ASN A 93 8.32 -1.72 -3.50
CA ASN A 93 9.22 -0.66 -3.88
C ASN A 93 8.58 0.21 -4.97
N ILE A 94 8.56 1.52 -4.76
CA ILE A 94 8.22 2.50 -5.79
C ILE A 94 9.49 3.20 -6.28
N SER A 95 9.63 3.36 -7.59
CA SER A 95 10.80 4.01 -8.20
C SER A 95 10.42 4.85 -9.41
N GLY A 96 11.37 5.63 -9.95
CA GLY A 96 11.15 6.49 -11.11
C GLY A 96 11.04 7.97 -10.74
N THR A 97 10.20 8.69 -11.48
CA THR A 97 9.99 10.14 -11.37
C THR A 97 8.55 10.46 -10.97
N THR A 98 8.31 11.69 -10.54
CA THR A 98 7.01 12.18 -10.07
C THR A 98 5.85 11.92 -11.06
N LEU A 99 6.10 12.04 -12.37
CA LEU A 99 5.09 11.85 -13.44
C LEU A 99 5.10 10.45 -14.06
N SER A 100 6.16 9.67 -13.84
CA SER A 100 6.33 8.33 -14.36
C SER A 100 7.07 7.49 -13.32
N ASN A 101 6.30 6.73 -12.56
CA ASN A 101 6.77 5.87 -11.50
C ASN A 101 6.28 4.43 -11.70
N ASP A 102 7.03 3.49 -11.15
CA ASP A 102 6.72 2.06 -11.17
C ASP A 102 6.63 1.53 -9.74
N LEU A 103 5.55 0.79 -9.47
CA LEU A 103 5.26 0.20 -8.17
C LEU A 103 5.29 -1.33 -8.28
N GLY A 104 6.27 -1.95 -7.64
CA GLY A 104 6.48 -3.40 -7.69
C GLY A 104 6.43 -4.04 -6.31
N LEU A 105 5.76 -5.19 -6.20
CA LEU A 105 5.87 -6.08 -5.05
C LEU A 105 7.25 -6.75 -5.08
N ILE A 106 8.00 -6.64 -3.99
CA ILE A 106 9.36 -7.18 -3.87
C ILE A 106 9.41 -8.47 -3.05
N ASP A 107 8.59 -8.59 -2.01
CA ASP A 107 8.61 -9.75 -1.12
C ASP A 107 7.29 -9.91 -0.34
N ILE A 108 7.03 -11.12 0.14
CA ILE A 108 5.99 -11.41 1.13
C ILE A 108 6.54 -12.40 2.15
N SER A 109 6.64 -11.97 3.41
CA SER A 109 7.27 -12.73 4.51
C SER A 109 6.35 -12.85 5.71
#